data_AF-A0A840QJI8-F1
#
_entry.id   AF-A0A840QJI8-F1
#
_cell.length_a   1.000
_cell.length_b   1.000
_cell.length_c   1.000
_cell.angle_alpha   90.00
_cell.angle_beta   90.00
_cell.angle_gamma   90.00
#
_symmetry.space_group_name_H-M   'P 1'
#
loop_
_entity.id
_entity.type
_entity.pdbx_description
1 polymer ?
#
loop_
_entity_poly.entity_id
_entity_poly.type
_entity_poly.pdbx_seq_one_letter_code
_entity_poly.pdbx_strand_id
1 'polypeptide(L)'
;MSDYPSIRLDGLLATSSSAAPDRPAVVTPDGPITFAELQAAAARWAGALRNSLGAAPGSVVAVNAVLDPRFAIGYFGALRAGCVVAVLNPFLPGHVAARLLSTVDAKVALLSSGVAAGLPEVPGLRRVVIEDAGGGEPTMSELMADAEPANERPSADLGETACVHFTSGTTGEPKAVLLSHRNLVVNAAQIADAHRLAPGSVTANHLPTYHPMHLNSAVFAGVPQVLCPADPAAAVELAARNAVTHFYSLPVRLSQLARDTRLPTLRLPTLRVIASGGSALPPESAAVLGAHFGVPVIQGYGLAETSPLTHSDVFDAPKPGSVGPPVADTECRIVDVTTRQVRATGETGEIQVRGPQLMTGYLDPAQPGVGPDGWFDTGDVGRIDADGYLFLVDRIKDIFKCDNWLVSPASVECELRQRPEVGDCCVVDAADADSGAVAAALIVPSRPDLPVEDVRAAVATANGRLAYYERIRDFRVVPEIPRANNGKISRAQLRERFFPTTTAGGSKMVTLVNKFVVTGDPEAFEKIWRSSSEFMRTQPGFISFRLVRSLTDRNVYINIAQWETAESHQRVVRESGFQQHIADLAAVAEAEPHLCQPVIEHAAA
;
A
#
# COMPACT_ATOMS: atom_id res chain seq x y z
N MET A 1 -3.33 -27.58 8.93
CA MET A 1 -2.01 -28.19 9.16
C MET A 1 -1.87 -28.37 10.65
N SER A 2 -1.68 -29.58 11.18
CA SER A 2 -1.94 -29.80 12.61
C SER A 2 -0.84 -29.31 13.57
N ASP A 3 0.36 -28.96 13.09
CA ASP A 3 1.39 -28.37 13.94
C ASP A 3 2.30 -27.39 13.17
N TYR A 4 2.34 -26.14 13.61
CA TYR A 4 3.24 -25.12 13.09
C TYR A 4 4.44 -25.00 14.02
N PRO A 5 5.69 -24.88 13.53
CA PRO A 5 6.86 -24.78 14.40
C PRO A 5 6.71 -23.69 15.47
N SER A 6 6.94 -24.08 16.73
CA SER A 6 6.96 -23.17 17.88
C SER A 6 8.35 -22.56 18.05
N ILE A 7 8.75 -21.76 17.05
CA ILE A 7 10.07 -21.10 17.01
C ILE A 7 9.91 -19.62 16.69
N ARG A 8 10.92 -18.83 17.07
CA ARG A 8 11.05 -17.46 16.57
C ARG A 8 11.27 -17.48 15.06
N LEU A 9 10.90 -16.37 14.41
CA LEU A 9 11.07 -16.18 12.98
C LEU A 9 12.53 -16.34 12.48
N ASP A 10 13.52 -15.84 13.24
CA ASP A 10 14.94 -16.07 12.90
C ASP A 10 15.35 -17.55 13.01
N GLY A 11 14.58 -18.35 13.77
CA GLY A 11 14.72 -19.78 13.87
C GLY A 11 14.45 -20.53 12.55
N LEU A 12 13.68 -19.93 11.61
CA LEU A 12 13.51 -20.51 10.27
C LEU A 12 14.86 -20.65 9.56
N LEU A 13 15.65 -19.57 9.55
CA LEU A 13 16.95 -19.54 8.91
C LEU A 13 17.92 -20.52 9.57
N ALA A 14 17.92 -20.58 10.90
CA ALA A 14 18.78 -21.51 11.62
C ALA A 14 18.43 -22.98 11.35
N THR A 15 17.14 -23.30 11.23
CA THR A 15 16.66 -24.65 10.93
C THR A 15 17.12 -25.07 9.54
N SER A 16 16.91 -24.22 8.54
CA SER A 16 17.30 -24.51 7.15
C SER A 16 18.82 -24.54 6.96
N SER A 17 19.56 -23.66 7.64
CA SER A 17 21.03 -23.70 7.68
C SER A 17 21.57 -24.97 8.31
N SER A 18 20.88 -25.54 9.30
CA SER A 18 21.30 -26.80 9.91
C SER A 18 20.96 -28.01 9.03
N ALA A 19 19.83 -27.97 8.34
CA ALA A 19 19.37 -29.06 7.47
C ALA A 19 20.09 -29.11 6.12
N ALA A 20 20.41 -27.96 5.53
CA ALA A 20 21.00 -27.85 4.19
C ALA A 20 21.98 -26.65 4.10
N PRO A 21 23.13 -26.70 4.81
CA PRO A 21 24.05 -25.56 4.94
C PRO A 21 24.55 -25.04 3.59
N ASP A 22 24.96 -25.94 2.69
CA ASP A 22 25.59 -25.60 1.41
C ASP A 22 24.57 -25.29 0.30
N ARG A 23 23.27 -25.40 0.60
CA ARG A 23 22.22 -25.12 -0.39
C ARG A 23 22.07 -23.60 -0.55
N PRO A 24 21.90 -23.08 -1.78
CA PRO A 24 21.61 -21.67 -1.99
C PRO A 24 20.34 -21.24 -1.25
N ALA A 25 20.43 -20.17 -0.47
CA ALA A 25 19.30 -19.52 0.17
C ALA A 25 18.75 -18.42 -0.74
N VAL A 26 19.63 -17.50 -1.16
CA VAL A 26 19.31 -16.39 -2.06
C VAL A 26 20.28 -16.44 -3.24
N VAL A 27 19.77 -16.24 -4.45
CA VAL A 27 20.57 -16.22 -5.68
C VAL A 27 20.40 -14.87 -6.36
N THR A 28 21.51 -14.19 -6.60
CA THR A 28 21.57 -12.93 -7.35
C THR A 28 22.29 -13.13 -8.69
N PRO A 29 22.32 -12.12 -9.58
CA PRO A 29 23.16 -12.16 -10.78
C PRO A 29 24.65 -12.38 -10.48
N ASP A 30 25.15 -11.94 -9.32
CA ASP A 30 26.56 -12.03 -8.92
C ASP A 30 26.93 -13.38 -8.29
N GLY A 31 25.93 -14.19 -7.93
CA GLY A 31 26.12 -15.54 -7.40
C GLY A 31 25.14 -15.90 -6.27
N PRO A 32 25.17 -17.15 -5.80
CA PRO A 32 24.39 -17.58 -4.66
C PRO A 32 25.05 -17.20 -3.33
N ILE A 33 24.24 -16.90 -2.33
CA ILE A 33 24.58 -17.00 -0.91
C ILE A 33 23.89 -18.24 -0.34
N THR A 34 24.66 -19.13 0.28
CA THR A 34 24.15 -20.36 0.90
C THR A 34 23.43 -20.08 2.21
N PHE A 35 22.65 -21.05 2.70
CA PHE A 35 22.01 -20.92 4.01
C PHE A 35 23.02 -20.74 5.15
N ALA A 36 24.16 -21.45 5.10
CA ALA A 36 25.22 -21.31 6.10
C ALA A 36 25.86 -19.91 6.07
N GLU A 37 26.16 -19.38 4.89
CA GLU A 37 26.73 -18.03 4.74
C GLU A 37 25.75 -16.96 5.19
N LEU A 38 24.47 -17.08 4.81
CA LEU A 38 23.42 -16.14 5.23
C LEU A 38 23.22 -16.17 6.76
N GLN A 39 23.21 -17.35 7.37
CA GLN A 39 23.11 -17.52 8.83
C GLN A 39 24.32 -16.90 9.55
N ALA A 40 25.54 -17.12 9.05
CA ALA A 40 26.76 -16.55 9.63
C ALA A 40 26.79 -15.02 9.50
N ALA A 41 26.38 -14.50 8.34
CA ALA A 41 26.26 -13.06 8.10
C ALA A 41 25.18 -12.42 9.00
N ALA A 42 24.00 -13.02 9.13
CA ALA A 42 22.97 -12.58 10.05
C ALA A 42 23.43 -12.60 11.51
N ALA A 43 24.23 -13.61 11.92
CA ALA A 43 24.81 -13.67 13.26
C ALA A 43 25.82 -12.55 13.52
N ARG A 44 26.68 -12.21 12.55
CA ARG A 44 27.59 -11.06 12.65
C ARG A 44 26.84 -9.73 12.70
N TRP A 45 25.84 -9.55 11.85
CA TRP A 45 25.00 -8.35 11.88
C TRP A 45 24.28 -8.18 13.22
N ALA A 46 23.76 -9.27 13.79
CA ALA A 46 23.17 -9.27 15.12
C ALA A 46 24.17 -8.85 16.21
N GLY A 47 25.44 -9.26 16.08
CA GLY A 47 26.53 -8.83 16.96
C GLY A 47 26.82 -7.33 16.84
N ALA A 48 26.93 -6.81 15.62
CA ALA A 48 27.12 -5.38 15.37
C ALA A 48 25.98 -4.54 15.93
N LEU A 49 24.73 -4.98 15.76
CA LEU A 49 23.54 -4.31 16.29
C LEU A 49 23.59 -4.17 17.82
N ARG A 50 23.91 -5.26 18.53
CA ARG A 50 23.95 -5.27 20.00
C ARG A 50 25.14 -4.49 20.55
N ASN A 51 26.32 -4.75 20.02
CA ASN A 51 27.58 -4.35 20.65
C ASN A 51 28.06 -2.97 20.18
N SER A 52 27.81 -2.62 18.91
CA SER A 52 28.37 -1.41 18.28
C SER A 52 27.31 -0.35 18.01
N LEU A 53 26.08 -0.74 17.72
CA LEU A 53 24.99 0.18 17.37
C LEU A 53 24.01 0.44 18.52
N GLY A 54 24.16 -0.27 19.65
CA GLY A 54 23.37 -0.04 20.86
C GLY A 54 21.89 -0.40 20.72
N ALA A 55 21.55 -1.36 19.85
CA ALA A 55 20.22 -1.91 19.71
C ALA A 55 20.00 -3.00 20.76
N ALA A 56 19.35 -2.64 21.87
CA ALA A 56 18.95 -3.59 22.89
C ALA A 56 17.80 -4.49 22.38
N PRO A 57 17.61 -5.71 22.92
CA PRO A 57 16.42 -6.51 22.66
C PRO A 57 15.14 -5.68 22.85
N GLY A 58 14.17 -5.85 21.94
CA GLY A 58 12.94 -5.04 21.87
C GLY A 58 13.07 -3.70 21.14
N SER A 59 14.29 -3.22 20.84
CA SER A 59 14.47 -2.00 20.04
C SER A 59 13.97 -2.21 18.61
N VAL A 60 13.45 -1.16 17.98
CA VAL A 60 13.07 -1.19 16.57
C VAL A 60 14.29 -0.90 15.68
N VAL A 61 14.57 -1.82 14.76
CA VAL A 61 15.56 -1.68 13.69
C VAL A 61 14.79 -1.57 12.37
N ALA A 62 14.95 -0.44 11.70
CA ALA A 62 14.37 -0.21 10.39
C ALA A 62 15.25 -0.80 9.28
N VAL A 63 14.62 -1.49 8.33
CA VAL A 63 15.27 -2.04 7.13
C VAL A 63 14.56 -1.45 5.92
N ASN A 64 15.26 -0.57 5.22
CA ASN A 64 14.84 0.12 4.01
C ASN A 64 15.75 -0.32 2.86
N ALA A 65 15.60 -1.57 2.46
CA ALA A 65 16.42 -2.19 1.42
C ALA A 65 15.55 -2.92 0.41
N VAL A 66 16.02 -3.01 -0.82
CA VAL A 66 15.49 -3.97 -1.79
C VAL A 66 15.84 -5.39 -1.33
N LEU A 67 15.04 -6.43 -1.64
CA LEU A 67 15.50 -7.83 -1.52
C LEU A 67 16.80 -7.93 -2.30
N ASP A 68 17.84 -8.11 -1.53
CA ASP A 68 19.15 -8.56 -1.90
C ASP A 68 19.70 -9.32 -0.67
N PRO A 69 20.92 -9.86 -0.74
CA PRO A 69 21.51 -10.53 0.42
C PRO A 69 21.58 -9.63 1.66
N ARG A 70 21.77 -8.31 1.50
CA ARG A 70 21.88 -7.35 2.61
C ARG A 70 20.54 -7.13 3.31
N PHE A 71 19.42 -7.08 2.58
CA PHE A 71 18.10 -7.09 3.19
C PHE A 71 17.91 -8.36 4.02
N ALA A 72 18.23 -9.54 3.48
CA ALA A 72 18.05 -10.79 4.20
C ALA A 72 18.92 -10.86 5.47
N ILE A 73 20.18 -10.40 5.37
CA ILE A 73 21.11 -10.26 6.51
C ILE A 73 20.57 -9.27 7.54
N GLY A 74 20.13 -8.09 7.09
CA GLY A 74 19.55 -7.02 7.91
C GLY A 74 18.32 -7.48 8.69
N TYR A 75 17.41 -8.15 7.97
CA TYR A 75 16.15 -8.69 8.47
C TYR A 75 16.38 -9.80 9.51
N PHE A 76 17.06 -10.88 9.12
CA PHE A 76 17.30 -12.01 10.03
C PHE A 76 18.28 -11.67 11.15
N GLY A 77 19.26 -10.80 10.91
CA GLY A 77 20.21 -10.36 11.93
C GLY A 77 19.56 -9.46 12.97
N ALA A 78 18.65 -8.55 12.60
CA ALA A 78 17.88 -7.77 13.56
C ALA A 78 16.93 -8.66 14.40
N LEU A 79 16.22 -9.59 13.77
CA LEU A 79 15.41 -10.58 14.49
C LEU A 79 16.26 -11.41 15.44
N ARG A 80 17.42 -11.89 14.98
CA ARG A 80 18.37 -12.64 15.81
C ARG A 80 18.91 -11.81 16.96
N ALA A 81 19.13 -10.50 16.75
CA ALA A 81 19.53 -9.56 17.80
C ALA A 81 18.48 -9.42 18.92
N GLY A 82 17.24 -9.88 18.68
CA GLY A 82 16.10 -9.70 19.58
C GLY A 82 15.35 -8.40 19.32
N CYS A 83 15.60 -7.75 18.19
CA CYS A 83 14.98 -6.49 17.80
C CYS A 83 13.67 -6.73 17.01
N VAL A 84 12.82 -5.71 17.01
CA VAL A 84 11.66 -5.62 16.13
C VAL A 84 12.09 -5.04 14.79
N VAL A 85 11.71 -5.66 13.68
CA VAL A 85 12.09 -5.18 12.34
C VAL A 85 10.98 -4.36 11.70
N ALA A 86 11.20 -3.07 11.54
CA ALA A 86 10.33 -2.24 10.70
C ALA A 86 10.78 -2.39 9.24
N VAL A 87 9.91 -2.86 8.36
CA VAL A 87 10.22 -3.00 6.92
C VAL A 87 9.69 -1.78 6.18
N LEU A 88 10.57 -1.00 5.59
CA LEU A 88 10.23 0.24 4.88
C LEU A 88 10.42 0.06 3.38
N ASN A 89 9.55 0.70 2.60
CA ASN A 89 9.69 0.73 1.15
C ASN A 89 10.93 1.57 0.75
N PRO A 90 11.93 0.99 0.05
CA PRO A 90 13.18 1.67 -0.32
C PRO A 90 12.99 2.77 -1.36
N PHE A 91 11.81 2.88 -1.97
CA PHE A 91 11.48 3.90 -2.97
C PHE A 91 10.71 5.09 -2.38
N LEU A 92 10.69 5.23 -1.06
CA LEU A 92 10.09 6.38 -0.39
C LEU A 92 11.08 7.56 -0.35
N PRO A 93 10.62 8.81 -0.52
CA PRO A 93 11.45 9.97 -0.24
C PRO A 93 11.95 9.98 1.21
N GLY A 94 13.16 10.48 1.46
CA GLY A 94 13.77 10.50 2.80
C GLY A 94 12.91 11.18 3.87
N HIS A 95 12.22 12.28 3.57
CA HIS A 95 11.29 12.92 4.51
C HIS A 95 10.08 12.02 4.86
N VAL A 96 9.62 11.16 3.95
CA VAL A 96 8.57 10.18 4.25
C VAL A 96 9.13 9.07 5.12
N ALA A 97 10.34 8.59 4.81
CA ALA A 97 11.03 7.59 5.63
C ALA A 97 11.24 8.09 7.07
N ALA A 98 11.68 9.33 7.26
CA ALA A 98 11.85 9.95 8.58
C ALA A 98 10.58 9.93 9.43
N ARG A 99 9.41 10.25 8.84
CA ARG A 99 8.12 10.15 9.54
C ARG A 99 7.84 8.72 10.01
N LEU A 100 8.04 7.73 9.14
CA LEU A 100 7.84 6.32 9.49
C LEU A 100 8.79 5.85 10.59
N LEU A 101 10.07 6.26 10.53
CA LEU A 101 11.07 5.97 11.57
C LEU A 101 10.65 6.55 12.92
N SER A 102 10.17 7.80 12.94
CA SER A 102 9.63 8.42 14.16
C SER A 102 8.40 7.70 14.69
N THR A 103 7.47 7.29 13.80
CA THR A 103 6.24 6.58 14.19
C THR A 103 6.53 5.30 14.96
N VAL A 104 7.58 4.56 14.58
CA VAL A 104 7.97 3.30 15.23
C VAL A 104 9.09 3.44 16.25
N ASP A 105 9.49 4.67 16.58
CA ASP A 105 10.62 4.95 17.50
C ASP A 105 11.90 4.15 17.14
N ALA A 106 12.24 4.12 15.85
CA ALA A 106 13.38 3.37 15.34
C ALA A 106 14.70 3.84 15.99
N LYS A 107 15.51 2.89 16.49
CA LYS A 107 16.82 3.19 17.11
C LYS A 107 17.98 3.07 16.13
N VAL A 108 17.86 2.17 15.17
CA VAL A 108 18.84 1.95 14.10
C VAL A 108 18.08 1.83 12.79
N ALA A 109 18.62 2.42 11.72
CA ALA A 109 18.05 2.30 10.38
C ALA A 109 19.11 1.86 9.37
N LEU A 110 18.90 0.70 8.74
CA LEU A 110 19.61 0.28 7.53
C LEU A 110 18.87 0.86 6.32
N LEU A 111 19.50 1.79 5.61
CA LEU A 111 18.90 2.55 4.53
C LEU A 111 19.68 2.42 3.22
N SER A 112 18.97 2.45 2.10
CA SER A 112 19.59 2.74 0.81
C SER A 112 20.22 4.14 0.81
N SER A 113 21.33 4.31 0.06
CA SER A 113 22.06 5.58 0.03
C SER A 113 21.21 6.77 -0.44
N GLY A 114 20.26 6.53 -1.36
CA GLY A 114 19.34 7.57 -1.84
C GLY A 114 18.36 8.06 -0.78
N VAL A 115 17.87 7.15 0.08
CA VAL A 115 16.97 7.50 1.18
C VAL A 115 17.74 8.20 2.30
N ALA A 116 18.92 7.69 2.65
CA ALA A 116 19.80 8.29 3.65
C ALA A 116 20.20 9.74 3.30
N ALA A 117 20.54 10.00 2.03
CA ALA A 117 20.93 11.34 1.57
C ALA A 117 19.83 12.40 1.73
N GLY A 118 18.56 12.00 1.71
CA GLY A 118 17.40 12.88 1.88
C GLY A 118 16.74 12.79 3.26
N LEU A 119 17.37 12.13 4.22
CA LEU A 119 16.80 11.88 5.55
C LEU A 119 17.01 13.12 6.46
N PRO A 120 15.95 13.82 6.88
CA PRO A 120 16.07 14.84 7.93
C PRO A 120 16.40 14.21 9.28
N GLU A 121 16.71 15.04 10.29
CA GLU A 121 16.92 14.58 11.66
C GLU A 121 15.68 13.84 12.18
N VAL A 122 15.89 12.64 12.74
CA VAL A 122 14.85 11.80 13.33
C VAL A 122 15.10 11.70 14.84
N PRO A 123 14.23 12.27 15.68
CA PRO A 123 14.36 12.17 17.13
C PRO A 123 14.42 10.71 17.60
N GLY A 124 15.41 10.37 18.43
CA GLY A 124 15.55 9.02 18.99
C GLY A 124 16.28 8.02 18.10
N LEU A 125 16.50 8.32 16.81
CA LEU A 125 17.33 7.52 15.91
C LEU A 125 18.80 7.69 16.29
N ARG A 126 19.46 6.60 16.67
CA ARG A 126 20.84 6.64 17.19
C ARG A 126 21.88 6.48 16.09
N ARG A 127 21.57 5.64 15.09
CA ARG A 127 22.52 5.24 14.05
C ARG A 127 21.80 5.05 12.72
N VAL A 128 22.38 5.62 11.67
CA VAL A 128 22.06 5.29 10.28
C VAL A 128 23.17 4.40 9.75
N VAL A 129 22.80 3.37 9.02
CA VAL A 129 23.72 2.44 8.34
C VAL A 129 23.28 2.39 6.89
N ILE A 130 24.24 2.46 5.97
CA ILE A 130 23.94 2.44 4.54
C ILE A 130 24.32 1.11 3.90
N GLU A 131 23.61 0.74 2.83
CA GLU A 131 23.87 -0.50 2.08
C GLU A 131 25.17 -0.46 1.28
N ASP A 132 25.51 0.71 0.76
CA ASP A 132 26.62 0.96 -0.16
C ASP A 132 27.42 2.20 0.25
N ALA A 133 28.71 2.20 -0.04
CA ALA A 133 29.60 3.34 0.25
C ALA A 133 29.15 4.61 -0.47
N GLY A 134 29.30 5.77 0.18
CA GLY A 134 29.08 7.08 -0.45
C GLY A 134 28.27 8.11 0.35
N GLY A 135 27.85 7.81 1.58
CA GLY A 135 26.96 8.68 2.37
C GLY A 135 27.54 9.27 3.66
N GLY A 136 28.84 9.11 3.95
CA GLY A 136 29.46 9.54 5.22
C GLY A 136 29.08 8.67 6.44
N GLU A 137 27.96 7.97 6.38
CA GLU A 137 27.52 6.94 7.33
C GLU A 137 28.26 5.61 7.09
N PRO A 138 28.45 4.78 8.15
CA PRO A 138 29.07 3.48 8.02
C PRO A 138 28.20 2.52 7.20
N THR A 139 28.85 1.67 6.41
CA THR A 139 28.17 0.60 5.66
C THR A 139 27.90 -0.61 6.53
N MET A 140 26.90 -1.42 6.16
CA MET A 140 26.62 -2.69 6.85
C MET A 140 27.86 -3.62 6.83
N SER A 141 28.57 -3.68 5.70
CA SER A 141 29.77 -4.51 5.53
C SER A 141 30.92 -4.09 6.45
N GLU A 142 31.18 -2.78 6.60
CA GLU A 142 32.21 -2.26 7.51
C GLU A 142 31.91 -2.63 8.96
N LEU A 143 30.65 -2.48 9.38
CA LEU A 143 30.24 -2.81 10.74
C LEU A 143 30.28 -4.32 11.03
N MET A 144 30.13 -5.16 10.00
CA MET A 144 30.18 -6.61 10.12
C MET A 144 31.60 -7.18 10.10
N ALA A 145 32.58 -6.46 9.54
CA ALA A 145 33.94 -6.97 9.34
C ALA A 145 34.62 -7.40 10.65
N ASP A 146 34.47 -6.58 11.70
CA ASP A 146 35.06 -6.82 13.03
C ASP A 146 34.03 -7.25 14.08
N ALA A 147 32.79 -7.53 13.68
CA ALA A 147 31.74 -7.90 14.61
C ALA A 147 31.80 -9.37 15.01
N GLU A 148 31.94 -9.62 16.31
CA GLU A 148 31.73 -10.94 16.88
C GLU A 148 30.29 -11.42 16.65
N PRO A 149 30.08 -12.65 16.13
CA PRO A 149 28.74 -13.15 15.86
C PRO A 149 27.94 -13.33 17.15
N ALA A 150 26.71 -12.85 17.16
CA ALA A 150 25.77 -13.11 18.26
C ALA A 150 25.31 -14.57 18.21
N ASN A 151 25.98 -15.45 18.97
CA ASN A 151 25.64 -16.87 19.03
C ASN A 151 24.39 -17.15 19.88
N GLU A 152 24.20 -16.36 20.94
CA GLU A 152 23.06 -16.48 21.84
C GLU A 152 21.84 -15.67 21.36
N ARG A 153 20.66 -16.30 21.48
CA ARG A 153 19.36 -15.69 21.18
C ARG A 153 18.66 -15.31 22.48
N PRO A 154 18.20 -14.07 22.64
CA PRO A 154 17.34 -13.68 23.73
C PRO A 154 16.09 -14.56 23.73
N SER A 155 15.66 -14.95 24.92
CA SER A 155 14.32 -15.52 25.10
C SER A 155 13.29 -14.46 24.68
N ALA A 156 12.22 -14.91 24.03
CA ALA A 156 11.08 -14.06 23.72
C ALA A 156 9.81 -14.91 23.66
N ASP A 157 8.70 -14.31 24.03
CA ASP A 157 7.39 -14.87 23.72
C ASP A 157 7.18 -14.85 22.19
N LEU A 158 6.68 -15.94 21.62
CA LEU A 158 6.37 -16.02 20.19
C LEU A 158 5.21 -15.08 19.80
N GLY A 159 4.42 -14.64 20.76
CA GLY A 159 3.40 -13.60 20.62
C GLY A 159 3.96 -12.17 20.54
N GLU A 160 5.22 -11.95 20.91
CA GLU A 160 5.86 -10.63 20.77
C GLU A 160 6.01 -10.23 19.31
N THR A 161 5.92 -8.93 19.06
CA THR A 161 6.10 -8.33 17.74
C THR A 161 7.51 -8.63 17.21
N ALA A 162 7.59 -9.27 16.06
CA ALA A 162 8.81 -9.49 15.32
C ALA A 162 9.02 -8.45 14.23
N CYS A 163 7.92 -8.03 13.56
CA CYS A 163 7.98 -7.09 12.46
C CYS A 163 6.88 -6.04 12.54
N VAL A 164 7.19 -4.85 12.01
CA VAL A 164 6.22 -3.79 11.72
C VAL A 164 6.18 -3.59 10.21
N HIS A 165 5.01 -3.79 9.61
CA HIS A 165 4.77 -3.51 8.19
C HIS A 165 3.88 -2.30 8.04
N PHE A 166 4.16 -1.44 7.05
CA PHE A 166 3.34 -0.27 6.77
C PHE A 166 2.36 -0.54 5.63
N THR A 167 1.09 -0.17 5.82
CA THR A 167 0.09 -0.16 4.76
C THR A 167 -0.17 1.26 4.28
N SER A 168 -0.46 1.45 2.99
CA SER A 168 -0.95 2.73 2.49
C SER A 168 -2.34 2.99 3.08
N GLY A 169 -2.42 3.77 4.16
CA GLY A 169 -3.67 4.11 4.83
C GLY A 169 -4.65 4.82 3.89
N THR A 170 -5.93 4.69 4.17
CA THR A 170 -7.01 5.42 3.47
C THR A 170 -7.02 6.91 3.78
N THR A 171 -6.40 7.31 4.90
CA THR A 171 -6.32 8.67 5.45
C THR A 171 -5.07 9.44 5.01
N GLY A 172 -4.24 8.86 4.15
CA GLY A 172 -2.98 9.46 3.68
C GLY A 172 -1.74 9.07 4.50
N GLU A 173 -1.90 8.83 5.80
CA GLU A 173 -0.80 8.36 6.67
C GLU A 173 -0.73 6.81 6.71
N PRO A 174 0.46 6.21 6.52
CA PRO A 174 0.60 4.76 6.56
C PRO A 174 0.29 4.15 7.93
N LYS A 175 -0.50 3.07 7.97
CA LYS A 175 -0.78 2.34 9.23
C LYS A 175 0.34 1.35 9.52
N ALA A 176 0.82 1.31 10.75
CA ALA A 176 1.83 0.36 11.22
C ALA A 176 1.16 -0.90 11.77
N VAL A 177 1.28 -2.00 11.04
CA VAL A 177 0.77 -3.34 11.37
C VAL A 177 1.80 -4.09 12.21
N LEU A 178 1.41 -4.55 13.39
CA LEU A 178 2.26 -5.32 14.30
C LEU A 178 2.12 -6.83 14.01
N LEU A 179 3.23 -7.47 13.65
CA LEU A 179 3.29 -8.88 13.30
C LEU A 179 4.17 -9.63 14.28
N SER A 180 3.64 -10.69 14.91
CA SER A 180 4.37 -11.51 15.87
C SER A 180 5.29 -12.52 15.19
N HIS A 181 6.23 -13.08 15.97
CA HIS A 181 7.02 -14.21 15.50
C HIS A 181 6.13 -15.38 15.06
N ARG A 182 5.09 -15.69 15.85
CA ARG A 182 4.18 -16.80 15.58
C ARG A 182 3.42 -16.62 14.26
N ASN A 183 2.81 -15.47 14.02
CA ASN A 183 1.97 -15.31 12.83
C ASN A 183 2.80 -15.31 11.53
N LEU A 184 4.03 -14.81 11.55
CA LEU A 184 4.94 -14.85 10.40
C LEU A 184 5.45 -16.27 10.11
N VAL A 185 5.77 -17.05 11.14
CA VAL A 185 6.16 -18.47 10.98
C VAL A 185 5.00 -19.31 10.46
N VAL A 186 3.80 -19.11 11.00
CA VAL A 186 2.57 -19.74 10.52
C VAL A 186 2.35 -19.40 9.04
N ASN A 187 2.41 -18.12 8.67
CA ASN A 187 2.15 -17.73 7.28
C ASN A 187 3.21 -18.25 6.31
N ALA A 188 4.49 -18.25 6.71
CA ALA A 188 5.55 -18.86 5.93
C ALA A 188 5.27 -20.34 5.61
N ALA A 189 4.75 -21.07 6.60
CA ALA A 189 4.38 -22.47 6.47
C ALA A 189 3.10 -22.66 5.61
N GLN A 190 2.08 -21.83 5.82
CA GLN A 190 0.85 -21.82 4.99
C GLN A 190 1.18 -21.56 3.52
N ILE A 191 2.07 -20.60 3.22
CA ILE A 191 2.51 -20.31 1.85
C ILE A 191 3.28 -21.50 1.27
N ALA A 192 4.21 -22.08 2.04
CA ALA A 192 4.98 -23.22 1.58
C ALA A 192 4.09 -24.43 1.25
N ASP A 193 3.07 -24.70 2.07
CA ASP A 193 2.08 -25.75 1.86
C ASP A 193 1.18 -25.44 0.65
N ALA A 194 0.55 -24.26 0.61
CA ALA A 194 -0.32 -23.84 -0.47
C ALA A 194 0.40 -23.84 -1.83
N HIS A 195 1.68 -23.46 -1.85
CA HIS A 195 2.51 -23.45 -3.06
C HIS A 195 3.25 -24.79 -3.28
N ARG A 196 3.02 -25.82 -2.46
CA ARG A 196 3.64 -27.15 -2.59
C ARG A 196 5.16 -27.08 -2.70
N LEU A 197 5.78 -26.20 -1.92
CA LEU A 197 7.24 -26.07 -1.86
C LEU A 197 7.83 -27.34 -1.23
N ALA A 198 8.77 -27.95 -1.94
CA ALA A 198 9.40 -29.20 -1.57
C ALA A 198 10.93 -29.11 -1.78
N PRO A 199 11.73 -30.09 -1.32
CA PRO A 199 13.19 -30.06 -1.48
C PRO A 199 13.71 -29.94 -2.92
N GLY A 200 12.88 -30.12 -3.96
CA GLY A 200 13.25 -29.87 -5.36
C GLY A 200 12.85 -28.49 -5.90
N SER A 201 12.12 -27.69 -5.12
CA SER A 201 11.65 -26.39 -5.55
C SER A 201 12.79 -25.37 -5.61
N VAL A 202 12.68 -24.48 -6.59
CA VAL A 202 13.44 -23.24 -6.76
C VAL A 202 12.44 -22.13 -7.05
N THR A 203 12.46 -21.07 -6.27
CA THR A 203 11.51 -19.95 -6.39
C THR A 203 12.19 -18.76 -7.05
N ALA A 204 11.49 -18.06 -7.94
CA ALA A 204 11.88 -16.77 -8.47
C ALA A 204 11.02 -15.68 -7.85
N ASN A 205 11.64 -14.61 -7.38
CA ASN A 205 10.98 -13.45 -6.85
C ASN A 205 11.14 -12.26 -7.81
N HIS A 206 10.10 -12.01 -8.60
CA HIS A 206 9.97 -10.90 -9.55
C HIS A 206 8.95 -9.86 -9.04
N LEU A 207 8.93 -9.61 -7.73
CA LEU A 207 8.04 -8.66 -7.06
C LEU A 207 8.79 -7.38 -6.63
N PRO A 208 8.12 -6.35 -6.09
CA PRO A 208 8.78 -5.29 -5.34
C PRO A 208 9.58 -5.93 -4.22
N THR A 209 10.86 -5.66 -4.23
CA THR A 209 11.87 -6.51 -3.64
C THR A 209 11.87 -6.44 -2.10
N TYR A 210 11.25 -5.47 -1.44
CA TYR A 210 11.36 -5.34 0.02
C TYR A 210 10.38 -6.18 0.87
N HIS A 211 9.47 -6.96 0.26
CA HIS A 211 8.49 -7.75 1.02
C HIS A 211 9.03 -9.13 1.44
N PRO A 212 9.09 -9.47 2.75
CA PRO A 212 9.75 -10.69 3.23
C PRO A 212 8.92 -11.97 3.07
N MET A 213 7.68 -11.89 2.59
CA MET A 213 6.76 -13.04 2.49
C MET A 213 7.39 -14.26 1.81
N HIS A 214 7.90 -14.08 0.58
CA HIS A 214 8.49 -15.18 -0.18
C HIS A 214 9.88 -15.57 0.33
N LEU A 215 10.60 -14.64 0.98
CA LEU A 215 11.85 -14.96 1.67
C LEU A 215 11.56 -15.91 2.84
N ASN A 216 10.56 -15.60 3.66
CA ASN A 216 10.17 -16.40 4.82
C ASN A 216 9.69 -17.80 4.41
N SER A 217 8.84 -17.92 3.38
CA SER A 217 8.37 -19.24 2.92
C SER A 217 9.45 -20.07 2.22
N ALA A 218 10.35 -19.44 1.46
CA ALA A 218 11.50 -20.13 0.86
C ALA A 218 12.47 -20.62 1.94
N VAL A 219 12.77 -19.79 2.94
CA VAL A 219 13.60 -20.15 4.08
C VAL A 219 12.92 -21.25 4.90
N PHE A 220 11.63 -21.15 5.19
CA PHE A 220 10.86 -22.21 5.87
C PHE A 220 10.98 -23.56 5.15
N ALA A 221 10.82 -23.56 3.82
CA ALA A 221 10.92 -24.77 3.01
C ALA A 221 12.37 -25.23 2.73
N GLY A 222 13.37 -24.44 3.10
CA GLY A 222 14.78 -24.73 2.81
C GLY A 222 15.10 -24.73 1.31
N VAL A 223 14.44 -23.86 0.53
CA VAL A 223 14.56 -23.81 -0.94
C VAL A 223 15.19 -22.50 -1.41
N PRO A 224 15.87 -22.46 -2.58
CA PRO A 224 16.47 -21.24 -3.07
C PRO A 224 15.43 -20.22 -3.52
N GLN A 225 15.75 -18.96 -3.29
CA GLN A 225 15.05 -17.81 -3.85
C GLN A 225 15.96 -17.03 -4.81
N VAL A 226 15.62 -17.07 -6.09
CA VAL A 226 16.28 -16.31 -7.16
C VAL A 226 15.67 -14.92 -7.22
N LEU A 227 16.48 -13.88 -7.04
CA LEU A 227 16.05 -12.49 -7.10
C LEU A 227 16.13 -11.98 -8.53
N CYS A 228 14.97 -11.63 -9.10
CA CYS A 228 14.88 -11.31 -10.52
C CYS A 228 14.98 -9.82 -10.81
N PRO A 229 15.57 -9.43 -11.96
CA PRO A 229 15.57 -8.05 -12.43
C PRO A 229 14.15 -7.54 -12.72
N ALA A 230 13.98 -6.22 -12.80
CA ALA A 230 12.67 -5.61 -13.04
C ALA A 230 12.08 -5.96 -14.42
N ASP A 231 12.91 -6.05 -15.47
CA ASP A 231 12.48 -6.42 -16.84
C ASP A 231 11.89 -7.85 -16.86
N PRO A 232 10.62 -8.03 -17.30
CA PRO A 232 9.96 -9.34 -17.24
C PRO A 232 10.64 -10.43 -18.07
N ALA A 233 11.14 -10.12 -19.27
CA ALA A 233 11.81 -11.13 -20.10
C ALA A 233 13.16 -11.54 -19.49
N ALA A 234 13.97 -10.58 -19.05
CA ALA A 234 15.24 -10.87 -18.35
C ALA A 234 15.01 -11.66 -17.05
N ALA A 235 13.89 -11.44 -16.36
CA ALA A 235 13.49 -12.22 -15.19
C ALA A 235 13.24 -13.69 -15.56
N VAL A 236 12.52 -13.96 -16.66
CA VAL A 236 12.30 -15.33 -17.16
C VAL A 236 13.61 -15.99 -17.59
N GLU A 237 14.50 -15.26 -18.26
CA GLU A 237 15.81 -15.79 -18.65
C GLU A 237 16.68 -16.15 -17.45
N LEU A 238 16.72 -15.30 -16.42
CA LEU A 238 17.42 -15.60 -15.17
C LEU A 238 16.78 -16.79 -14.46
N ALA A 239 15.45 -16.87 -14.46
CA ALA A 239 14.73 -18.00 -13.90
C ALA A 239 15.08 -19.32 -14.62
N ALA A 240 15.24 -19.28 -15.95
CA ALA A 240 15.62 -20.44 -16.76
C ALA A 240 17.02 -20.94 -16.44
N ARG A 241 17.99 -20.01 -16.30
CA ARG A 241 19.37 -20.35 -15.90
C ARG A 241 19.46 -21.03 -14.53
N ASN A 242 18.48 -20.78 -13.66
CA ASN A 242 18.45 -21.30 -12.29
C ASN A 242 17.44 -22.43 -12.09
N ALA A 243 16.91 -23.02 -13.17
CA ALA A 243 15.94 -24.13 -13.09
C ALA A 243 14.74 -23.83 -12.19
N VAL A 244 14.22 -22.61 -12.26
CA VAL A 244 13.09 -22.14 -11.44
C VAL A 244 11.85 -22.99 -11.68
N THR A 245 11.16 -23.29 -10.58
CA THR A 245 9.93 -24.10 -10.55
C THR A 245 8.69 -23.26 -10.19
N HIS A 246 8.86 -22.18 -9.42
CA HIS A 246 7.78 -21.30 -8.99
C HIS A 246 8.17 -19.86 -9.34
N PHE A 247 7.40 -19.19 -10.20
CA PHE A 247 7.68 -17.83 -10.62
C PHE A 247 6.67 -16.86 -10.02
N TYR A 248 7.11 -16.05 -9.05
CA TYR A 248 6.27 -15.06 -8.38
C TYR A 248 6.45 -13.69 -9.03
N SER A 249 5.37 -13.07 -9.50
CA SER A 249 5.44 -11.75 -10.13
C SER A 249 4.18 -10.92 -9.91
N LEU A 250 4.28 -9.62 -10.19
CA LEU A 250 3.15 -8.70 -10.09
C LEU A 250 2.23 -8.83 -11.30
N PRO A 251 0.91 -8.64 -11.14
CA PRO A 251 -0.05 -8.57 -12.24
C PRO A 251 0.38 -7.68 -13.41
N VAL A 252 0.93 -6.51 -13.12
CA VAL A 252 1.38 -5.55 -14.14
C VAL A 252 2.58 -6.08 -14.94
N ARG A 253 3.54 -6.72 -14.27
CA ARG A 253 4.74 -7.30 -14.90
C ARG A 253 4.39 -8.52 -15.74
N LEU A 254 3.46 -9.35 -15.25
CA LEU A 254 2.92 -10.48 -16.00
C LEU A 254 2.14 -10.02 -17.22
N SER A 255 1.33 -8.95 -17.10
CA SER A 255 0.61 -8.38 -18.25
C SER A 255 1.55 -7.78 -19.30
N GLN A 256 2.65 -7.16 -18.87
CA GLN A 256 3.72 -6.72 -19.76
C GLN A 256 4.38 -7.91 -20.46
N LEU A 257 4.73 -8.97 -19.72
CA LEU A 257 5.31 -10.20 -20.27
C LEU A 257 4.40 -10.87 -21.30
N ALA A 258 3.08 -10.91 -21.04
CA ALA A 258 2.08 -11.50 -21.93
C ALA A 258 2.01 -10.78 -23.29
N ARG A 259 2.42 -9.51 -23.36
CA ARG A 259 2.42 -8.67 -24.56
C ARG A 259 3.82 -8.43 -25.12
N ASP A 260 4.85 -8.97 -24.47
CA ASP A 260 6.25 -8.76 -24.85
C ASP A 260 6.55 -9.51 -26.15
N THR A 261 7.15 -8.82 -27.13
CA THR A 261 7.52 -9.41 -28.42
C THR A 261 8.59 -10.50 -28.31
N ARG A 262 9.31 -10.56 -27.18
CA ARG A 262 10.29 -11.60 -26.85
C ARG A 262 9.65 -12.86 -26.30
N LEU A 263 8.37 -12.84 -25.86
CA LEU A 263 7.71 -14.00 -25.26
C LEU A 263 7.88 -15.30 -26.08
N PRO A 264 7.71 -15.31 -27.41
CA PRO A 264 7.88 -16.51 -28.23
C PRO A 264 9.28 -17.16 -28.16
N THR A 265 10.32 -16.42 -27.76
CA THR A 265 11.69 -16.95 -27.61
C THR A 265 12.00 -17.41 -26.19
N LEU A 266 11.19 -17.02 -25.19
CA LEU A 266 11.42 -17.36 -23.79
C LEU A 266 11.00 -18.81 -23.51
N ARG A 267 11.84 -19.53 -22.76
CA ARG A 267 11.60 -20.92 -22.34
C ARG A 267 11.91 -21.07 -20.85
N LEU A 268 11.07 -21.79 -20.13
CA LEU A 268 11.26 -22.09 -18.71
C LEU A 268 10.79 -23.52 -18.41
N PRO A 269 11.53 -24.56 -18.85
CA PRO A 269 11.05 -25.94 -18.89
C PRO A 269 10.82 -26.58 -17.52
N THR A 270 11.45 -26.05 -16.46
CA THR A 270 11.31 -26.52 -15.08
C THR A 270 10.13 -25.89 -14.34
N LEU A 271 9.45 -24.92 -14.96
CA LEU A 271 8.35 -24.19 -14.35
C LEU A 271 7.21 -25.15 -14.02
N ARG A 272 6.62 -24.96 -12.84
CA ARG A 272 5.42 -25.68 -12.39
C ARG A 272 4.23 -24.74 -12.19
N VAL A 273 4.49 -23.47 -11.87
CA VAL A 273 3.44 -22.48 -11.61
C VAL A 273 3.97 -21.06 -11.78
N ILE A 274 3.11 -20.18 -12.30
CA ILE A 274 3.25 -18.74 -12.18
C ILE A 274 2.24 -18.27 -11.13
N ALA A 275 2.70 -17.55 -10.13
CA ALA A 275 1.84 -17.07 -9.05
C ALA A 275 1.88 -15.54 -8.97
N SER A 276 0.69 -14.95 -8.84
CA SER A 276 0.45 -13.51 -8.87
C SER A 276 -0.32 -13.07 -7.63
N GLY A 277 -0.09 -11.84 -7.17
CA GLY A 277 -0.81 -11.30 -6.02
C GLY A 277 -0.65 -9.79 -5.87
N GLY A 278 -1.39 -9.22 -4.92
CA GLY A 278 -1.35 -7.80 -4.57
C GLY A 278 -2.30 -6.89 -5.38
N SER A 279 -2.74 -7.34 -6.56
CA SER A 279 -3.86 -6.81 -7.33
C SER A 279 -4.40 -7.89 -8.28
N ALA A 280 -5.50 -7.62 -8.98
CA ALA A 280 -6.06 -8.55 -9.96
C ALA A 280 -5.17 -8.65 -11.21
N LEU A 281 -4.88 -9.88 -11.63
CA LEU A 281 -4.29 -10.22 -12.92
C LEU A 281 -5.42 -10.36 -13.96
N PRO A 282 -5.33 -9.68 -15.12
CA PRO A 282 -6.28 -9.88 -16.21
C PRO A 282 -6.34 -11.35 -16.64
N PRO A 283 -7.53 -11.95 -16.79
CA PRO A 283 -7.68 -13.35 -17.21
C PRO A 283 -6.99 -13.67 -18.55
N GLU A 284 -6.97 -12.71 -19.48
CA GLU A 284 -6.29 -12.86 -20.77
C GLU A 284 -4.76 -13.00 -20.59
N SER A 285 -4.14 -12.14 -19.78
CA SER A 285 -2.70 -12.23 -19.47
C SER A 285 -2.37 -13.59 -18.84
N ALA A 286 -3.21 -14.06 -17.91
CA ALA A 286 -3.04 -15.37 -17.30
C ALA A 286 -3.16 -16.51 -18.33
N ALA A 287 -4.15 -16.45 -19.23
CA ALA A 287 -4.35 -17.45 -20.27
C ALA A 287 -3.18 -17.51 -21.27
N VAL A 288 -2.68 -16.35 -21.72
CA VAL A 288 -1.53 -16.26 -22.64
C VAL A 288 -0.29 -16.89 -22.01
N LEU A 289 0.03 -16.51 -20.77
CA LEU A 289 1.22 -17.02 -20.09
C LEU A 289 1.09 -18.50 -19.74
N GLY A 290 -0.08 -18.94 -19.27
CA GLY A 290 -0.33 -20.33 -18.93
C GLY A 290 -0.24 -21.24 -20.15
N ALA A 291 -0.79 -20.81 -21.30
CA ALA A 291 -0.66 -21.54 -22.55
C ALA A 291 0.78 -21.56 -23.08
N HIS A 292 1.50 -20.44 -23.00
CA HIS A 292 2.88 -20.32 -23.49
C HIS A 292 3.86 -21.21 -22.71
N PHE A 293 3.76 -21.20 -21.37
CA PHE A 293 4.67 -21.97 -20.52
C PHE A 293 4.14 -23.36 -20.15
N GLY A 294 2.89 -23.68 -20.46
CA GLY A 294 2.27 -24.98 -20.18
C GLY A 294 2.06 -25.24 -18.68
N VAL A 295 1.82 -24.19 -17.89
CA VAL A 295 1.65 -24.27 -16.42
C VAL A 295 0.44 -23.45 -15.95
N PRO A 296 -0.15 -23.76 -14.79
CA PRO A 296 -1.16 -22.90 -14.18
C PRO A 296 -0.61 -21.52 -13.84
N VAL A 297 -1.44 -20.50 -14.05
CA VAL A 297 -1.22 -19.13 -13.56
C VAL A 297 -2.24 -18.87 -12.45
N ILE A 298 -1.77 -18.88 -11.21
CA ILE A 298 -2.61 -18.76 -10.02
C ILE A 298 -2.55 -17.36 -9.43
N GLN A 299 -3.60 -17.00 -8.69
CA GLN A 299 -3.63 -15.77 -7.90
C GLN A 299 -3.75 -16.09 -6.41
N GLY A 300 -3.16 -15.23 -5.59
CA GLY A 300 -3.31 -15.25 -4.14
C GLY A 300 -3.85 -13.94 -3.61
N TYR A 301 -4.53 -14.01 -2.46
CA TYR A 301 -5.07 -12.85 -1.76
C TYR A 301 -4.54 -12.77 -0.33
N GLY A 302 -4.36 -11.54 0.12
CA GLY A 302 -3.70 -11.24 1.37
C GLY A 302 -3.52 -9.75 1.63
N LEU A 303 -3.31 -9.42 2.90
CA LEU A 303 -3.10 -8.06 3.40
C LEU A 303 -1.89 -8.05 4.34
N ALA A 304 -1.31 -6.88 4.64
CA ALA A 304 -0.19 -6.85 5.58
C ALA A 304 -0.61 -7.37 6.97
N GLU A 305 -1.88 -7.12 7.32
CA GLU A 305 -2.60 -7.54 8.53
C GLU A 305 -2.74 -9.06 8.66
N THR A 306 -2.43 -9.83 7.61
CA THR A 306 -2.61 -11.28 7.55
C THR A 306 -1.29 -12.02 7.22
N SER A 307 -0.15 -11.33 7.37
CA SER A 307 1.24 -11.81 7.26
C SER A 307 1.86 -12.37 5.94
N PRO A 308 1.38 -12.18 4.69
CA PRO A 308 0.12 -11.63 4.23
C PRO A 308 -0.86 -12.66 3.64
N LEU A 309 -0.50 -13.90 3.32
CA LEU A 309 -1.37 -14.77 2.51
C LEU A 309 -2.57 -15.31 3.30
N THR A 310 -3.79 -15.19 2.78
CA THR A 310 -5.00 -15.83 3.34
C THR A 310 -5.67 -16.81 2.39
N HIS A 311 -5.55 -16.59 1.08
CA HIS A 311 -6.12 -17.45 0.04
C HIS A 311 -5.08 -17.66 -1.05
N SER A 312 -5.06 -18.85 -1.63
CA SER A 312 -4.22 -19.19 -2.77
C SER A 312 -4.98 -20.12 -3.70
N ASP A 313 -5.01 -19.79 -4.99
CA ASP A 313 -5.65 -20.64 -5.99
C ASP A 313 -4.87 -21.95 -6.18
N VAL A 314 -5.59 -23.02 -6.50
CA VAL A 314 -5.03 -24.38 -6.52
C VAL A 314 -4.42 -24.68 -7.88
N PHE A 315 -3.29 -25.39 -7.88
CA PHE A 315 -2.52 -25.62 -9.12
C PHE A 315 -3.27 -26.51 -10.11
N ASP A 316 -4.03 -27.48 -9.61
CA ASP A 316 -4.65 -28.53 -10.43
C ASP A 316 -6.04 -28.11 -10.97
N ALA A 317 -6.65 -27.09 -10.37
CA ALA A 317 -7.99 -26.63 -10.71
C ALA A 317 -8.15 -25.11 -10.51
N PRO A 318 -7.25 -24.27 -11.08
CA PRO A 318 -7.35 -22.83 -10.90
C PRO A 318 -8.64 -22.29 -11.53
N LYS A 319 -9.31 -21.36 -10.84
CA LYS A 319 -10.52 -20.73 -11.35
C LYS A 319 -10.22 -19.32 -11.85
N PRO A 320 -10.43 -19.03 -13.16
CA PRO A 320 -10.21 -17.70 -13.69
C PRO A 320 -10.93 -16.60 -12.88
N GLY A 321 -10.17 -15.59 -12.45
CA GLY A 321 -10.68 -14.47 -11.64
C GLY A 321 -10.85 -14.76 -10.15
N SER A 322 -10.59 -15.98 -9.69
CA SER A 322 -10.55 -16.32 -8.27
C SER A 322 -9.15 -16.12 -7.67
N VAL A 323 -9.11 -16.00 -6.35
CA VAL A 323 -7.89 -16.06 -5.53
C VAL A 323 -7.80 -17.35 -4.71
N GLY A 324 -8.64 -18.33 -5.04
CA GLY A 324 -8.66 -19.65 -4.42
C GLY A 324 -9.46 -19.78 -3.13
N PRO A 325 -9.45 -20.97 -2.53
CA PRO A 325 -9.93 -21.20 -1.17
C PRO A 325 -8.96 -20.62 -0.12
N PRO A 326 -9.41 -20.52 1.15
CA PRO A 326 -8.53 -20.16 2.26
C PRO A 326 -7.34 -21.14 2.40
N VAL A 327 -6.18 -20.63 2.79
CA VAL A 327 -5.03 -21.46 3.17
C VAL A 327 -5.30 -22.20 4.48
N ALA A 328 -4.46 -23.20 4.80
CA ALA A 328 -4.63 -24.05 5.97
C ALA A 328 -4.93 -23.26 7.26
N ASP A 329 -5.91 -23.72 8.02
CA ASP A 329 -6.34 -23.14 9.31
C ASP A 329 -6.81 -21.67 9.23
N THR A 330 -7.19 -21.22 8.03
CA THR A 330 -7.83 -19.92 7.79
C THR A 330 -9.31 -20.11 7.51
N GLU A 331 -10.13 -19.30 8.17
CA GLU A 331 -11.56 -19.20 7.92
C GLU A 331 -11.88 -17.89 7.19
N CYS A 332 -12.87 -17.94 6.31
CA CYS A 332 -13.33 -16.80 5.53
C CYS A 332 -14.86 -16.80 5.52
N ARG A 333 -15.47 -15.62 5.69
CA ARG A 333 -16.91 -15.42 5.54
C ARG A 333 -17.21 -14.11 4.82
N ILE A 334 -18.38 -14.04 4.20
CA ILE A 334 -18.90 -12.83 3.56
C ILE A 334 -20.00 -12.26 4.46
N VAL A 335 -19.91 -10.96 4.78
CA VAL A 335 -20.90 -10.26 5.60
C VAL A 335 -21.49 -9.07 4.87
N ASP A 336 -22.74 -8.72 5.19
CA ASP A 336 -23.30 -7.48 4.68
C ASP A 336 -22.54 -6.25 5.20
N VAL A 337 -22.27 -5.30 4.30
CA VAL A 337 -21.54 -4.08 4.64
C VAL A 337 -22.29 -3.18 5.63
N THR A 338 -23.62 -3.32 5.75
CA THR A 338 -24.46 -2.49 6.63
C THR A 338 -24.94 -3.27 7.86
N THR A 339 -25.61 -4.40 7.65
CA THR A 339 -26.23 -5.20 8.73
C THR A 339 -25.23 -6.08 9.46
N ARG A 340 -24.03 -6.29 8.89
CA ARG A 340 -22.99 -7.19 9.40
C ARG A 340 -23.42 -8.65 9.51
N GLN A 341 -24.56 -9.01 8.91
CA GLN A 341 -25.05 -10.39 8.87
C GLN A 341 -24.27 -11.22 7.85
N VAL A 342 -24.01 -12.49 8.16
CA VAL A 342 -23.37 -13.42 7.23
C VAL A 342 -24.27 -13.65 6.03
N ARG A 343 -23.68 -13.54 4.85
CA ARG A 343 -24.32 -13.69 3.54
C ARG A 343 -24.30 -15.15 3.08
N ALA A 344 -25.27 -15.54 2.26
CA ALA A 344 -25.32 -16.87 1.69
C ALA A 344 -24.21 -17.06 0.64
N THR A 345 -23.84 -18.32 0.35
CA THR A 345 -22.88 -18.65 -0.71
C THR A 345 -23.30 -18.03 -2.05
N GLY A 346 -22.36 -17.41 -2.74
CA GLY A 346 -22.56 -16.69 -4.00
C GLY A 346 -22.96 -15.22 -3.85
N GLU A 347 -23.47 -14.79 -2.68
CA GLU A 347 -23.79 -13.39 -2.42
C GLU A 347 -22.52 -12.56 -2.17
N THR A 348 -22.58 -11.28 -2.57
CA THR A 348 -21.48 -10.32 -2.42
C THR A 348 -21.59 -9.56 -1.10
N GLY A 349 -20.47 -9.32 -0.43
CA GLY A 349 -20.37 -8.55 0.80
C GLY A 349 -18.92 -8.32 1.22
N GLU A 350 -18.71 -7.75 2.41
CA GLU A 350 -17.37 -7.60 2.97
C GLU A 350 -16.76 -8.96 3.33
N ILE A 351 -15.50 -9.13 2.96
CA ILE A 351 -14.71 -10.30 3.31
C ILE A 351 -14.21 -10.12 4.75
N GLN A 352 -14.53 -11.08 5.60
CA GLN A 352 -13.93 -11.23 6.91
C GLN A 352 -13.09 -12.50 6.96
N VAL A 353 -11.91 -12.42 7.58
CA VAL A 353 -11.00 -13.55 7.75
C VAL A 353 -10.67 -13.78 9.22
N ARG A 354 -10.44 -15.03 9.59
CA ARG A 354 -9.95 -15.45 10.90
C ARG A 354 -8.89 -16.52 10.72
N GLY A 355 -7.78 -16.40 11.44
CA GLY A 355 -6.72 -17.40 11.34
C GLY A 355 -5.47 -17.04 12.14
N PRO A 356 -4.56 -18.01 12.31
CA PRO A 356 -3.34 -17.86 13.10
C PRO A 356 -2.31 -16.90 12.47
N GLN A 357 -2.47 -16.51 11.20
CA GLN A 357 -1.62 -15.55 10.49
C GLN A 357 -2.01 -14.09 10.70
N LEU A 358 -3.08 -13.80 11.43
CA LEU A 358 -3.50 -12.42 11.69
C LEU A 358 -2.44 -11.66 12.52
N MET A 359 -2.35 -10.37 12.26
CA MET A 359 -1.60 -9.40 13.04
C MET A 359 -2.01 -9.43 14.51
N THR A 360 -1.15 -8.92 15.39
CA THR A 360 -1.51 -8.71 16.81
C THR A 360 -2.27 -7.40 17.01
N GLY A 361 -2.18 -6.47 16.07
CA GLY A 361 -2.89 -5.20 16.08
C GLY A 361 -2.17 -4.14 15.25
N TYR A 362 -2.68 -2.91 15.31
CA TYR A 362 -1.96 -1.74 14.81
C TYR A 362 -1.19 -1.06 15.94
N LEU A 363 -0.12 -0.35 15.61
CA LEU A 363 0.63 0.46 16.58
C LEU A 363 -0.22 1.59 17.17
N ASP A 364 -1.07 2.20 16.34
CA ASP A 364 -2.10 3.14 16.78
C ASP A 364 -3.33 2.36 17.27
N PRO A 365 -3.62 2.34 18.58
CA PRO A 365 -4.74 1.57 19.14
C PRO A 365 -6.12 2.12 18.73
N ALA A 366 -6.20 3.33 18.17
CA ALA A 366 -7.45 3.87 17.63
C ALA A 366 -7.85 3.19 16.31
N GLN A 367 -6.93 2.50 15.64
CA GLN A 367 -7.24 1.75 14.43
C GLN A 367 -7.94 0.43 14.79
N PRO A 368 -9.09 0.11 14.15
CA PRO A 368 -9.81 -1.13 14.44
C PRO A 368 -8.98 -2.33 13.98
N GLY A 369 -8.54 -3.15 14.93
CA GLY A 369 -7.79 -4.38 14.68
C GLY A 369 -8.68 -5.60 14.49
N VAL A 370 -8.19 -6.76 14.93
CA VAL A 370 -8.97 -8.00 14.96
C VAL A 370 -10.09 -7.87 16.01
N GLY A 371 -11.32 -8.22 15.63
CA GLY A 371 -12.47 -8.18 16.52
C GLY A 371 -12.36 -9.18 17.69
N PRO A 372 -13.14 -8.98 18.77
CA PRO A 372 -13.11 -9.85 19.95
C PRO A 372 -13.54 -11.29 19.66
N ASP A 373 -14.25 -11.53 18.56
CA ASP A 373 -14.66 -12.85 18.05
C ASP A 373 -13.60 -13.49 17.12
N GLY A 374 -12.44 -12.84 16.97
CA GLY A 374 -11.30 -13.27 16.17
C GLY A 374 -11.41 -12.92 14.68
N TRP A 375 -12.49 -12.27 14.24
CA TRP A 375 -12.67 -11.90 12.84
C TRP A 375 -12.02 -10.55 12.53
N PHE A 376 -11.33 -10.49 11.41
CA PHE A 376 -10.73 -9.27 10.88
C PHE A 376 -11.50 -8.77 9.66
N ASP A 377 -11.88 -7.50 9.72
CA ASP A 377 -12.50 -6.76 8.61
C ASP A 377 -11.44 -6.34 7.60
N THR A 378 -11.50 -6.94 6.41
CA THR A 378 -10.48 -6.68 5.38
C THR A 378 -10.67 -5.34 4.68
N GLY A 379 -11.88 -4.77 4.73
CA GLY A 379 -12.28 -3.63 3.89
C GLY A 379 -12.38 -3.96 2.40
N ASP A 380 -12.24 -5.23 2.03
CA ASP A 380 -12.40 -5.75 0.67
C ASP A 380 -13.76 -6.43 0.53
N VAL A 381 -14.37 -6.31 -0.65
CA VAL A 381 -15.66 -6.87 -1.01
C VAL A 381 -15.44 -8.06 -1.95
N GLY A 382 -16.15 -9.15 -1.70
CA GLY A 382 -16.06 -10.36 -2.50
C GLY A 382 -17.26 -11.28 -2.32
N ARG A 383 -17.18 -12.44 -2.99
CA ARG A 383 -18.14 -13.54 -2.87
C ARG A 383 -17.40 -14.87 -2.87
N ILE A 384 -17.95 -15.85 -2.16
CA ILE A 384 -17.45 -17.23 -2.15
C ILE A 384 -18.41 -18.08 -2.97
N ASP A 385 -17.90 -18.86 -3.92
CA ASP A 385 -18.73 -19.77 -4.71
C ASP A 385 -19.02 -21.10 -4.00
N ALA A 386 -19.80 -21.97 -4.65
CA ALA A 386 -20.22 -23.25 -4.08
C ALA A 386 -19.06 -24.22 -3.78
N ASP A 387 -17.90 -24.04 -4.44
CA ASP A 387 -16.71 -24.87 -4.23
C ASP A 387 -15.73 -24.21 -3.22
N GLY A 388 -16.12 -23.10 -2.60
CA GLY A 388 -15.33 -22.41 -1.59
C GLY A 388 -14.29 -21.42 -2.15
N TYR A 389 -14.36 -21.08 -3.44
CA TYR A 389 -13.41 -20.17 -4.07
C TYR A 389 -13.83 -18.72 -3.87
N LEU A 390 -12.88 -17.88 -3.42
CA LEU A 390 -13.10 -16.46 -3.23
C LEU A 390 -12.90 -15.71 -4.55
N PHE A 391 -13.86 -14.84 -4.88
CA PHE A 391 -13.77 -13.87 -5.97
C PHE A 391 -13.77 -12.46 -5.36
N LEU A 392 -12.71 -11.72 -5.62
CA LEU A 392 -12.62 -10.31 -5.21
C LEU A 392 -13.45 -9.46 -6.17
N VAL A 393 -14.27 -8.59 -5.61
CA VAL A 393 -15.08 -7.63 -6.35
C VAL A 393 -14.42 -6.27 -6.32
N ASP A 394 -14.21 -5.69 -5.14
CA ASP A 394 -13.61 -4.35 -5.02
C ASP A 394 -13.19 -4.03 -3.58
N ARG A 395 -12.83 -2.77 -3.28
CA ARG A 395 -12.70 -2.28 -1.90
C ARG A 395 -13.94 -1.50 -1.49
N ILE A 396 -14.35 -1.60 -0.21
CA ILE A 396 -15.49 -0.84 0.33
C ILE A 396 -15.32 0.67 0.07
N LYS A 397 -14.10 1.17 0.23
CA LYS A 397 -13.77 2.59 0.02
C LYS A 397 -13.76 3.04 -1.45
N ASP A 398 -13.62 2.09 -2.38
CA ASP A 398 -13.52 2.36 -3.82
C ASP A 398 -14.89 2.16 -4.49
N ILE A 399 -15.78 1.36 -3.91
CA ILE A 399 -17.18 1.25 -4.30
C ILE A 399 -17.90 2.56 -3.99
N PHE A 400 -18.72 2.99 -4.93
CA PHE A 400 -19.56 4.18 -4.77
C PHE A 400 -21.03 3.82 -4.99
N LYS A 401 -21.92 4.76 -4.65
CA LYS A 401 -23.35 4.60 -4.89
C LYS A 401 -23.78 5.45 -6.09
N CYS A 402 -24.50 4.82 -7.00
CA CYS A 402 -25.24 5.46 -8.10
C CYS A 402 -26.71 5.08 -7.92
N ASP A 403 -27.58 6.07 -7.66
CA ASP A 403 -29.01 5.85 -7.39
C ASP A 403 -29.27 4.80 -6.28
N ASN A 404 -28.46 4.82 -5.22
CA ASN A 404 -28.44 3.86 -4.10
C ASN A 404 -27.99 2.43 -4.44
N TRP A 405 -27.62 2.12 -5.67
CA TRP A 405 -26.96 0.87 -6.04
C TRP A 405 -25.46 0.96 -5.81
N LEU A 406 -24.86 -0.10 -5.26
CA LEU A 406 -23.41 -0.20 -5.13
C LEU A 406 -22.81 -0.49 -6.51
N VAL A 407 -21.90 0.39 -6.94
CA VAL A 407 -21.15 0.25 -8.19
C VAL A 407 -19.72 -0.14 -7.86
N SER A 408 -19.26 -1.27 -8.40
CA SER A 408 -17.86 -1.66 -8.34
C SER A 408 -17.13 -1.14 -9.58
N PRO A 409 -16.17 -0.20 -9.44
CA PRO A 409 -15.27 0.19 -10.51
C PRO A 409 -14.62 -1.01 -11.22
N ALA A 410 -14.17 -2.03 -10.48
CA ALA A 410 -13.52 -3.20 -11.06
C ALA A 410 -14.44 -4.01 -11.99
N SER A 411 -15.74 -4.09 -11.68
CA SER A 411 -16.73 -4.77 -12.52
C SER A 411 -16.89 -4.05 -13.87
N VAL A 412 -16.95 -2.72 -13.85
CA VAL A 412 -16.99 -1.89 -15.07
C VAL A 412 -15.70 -2.02 -15.89
N GLU A 413 -14.55 -2.04 -15.21
CA GLU A 413 -13.25 -2.26 -15.86
C GLU A 413 -13.15 -3.64 -16.52
N CYS A 414 -13.76 -4.67 -15.94
CA CYS A 414 -13.78 -6.02 -16.52
C CYS A 414 -14.45 -6.02 -17.89
N GLU A 415 -15.60 -5.36 -18.04
CA GLU A 415 -16.31 -5.24 -19.32
C GLU A 415 -15.52 -4.42 -20.34
N LEU A 416 -14.82 -3.35 -19.90
CA LEU A 416 -13.92 -2.57 -20.74
C LEU A 416 -12.73 -3.39 -21.24
N ARG A 417 -12.10 -4.19 -20.37
CA ARG A 417 -10.91 -5.00 -20.74
C ARG A 417 -11.21 -6.11 -21.74
N GLN A 418 -12.48 -6.49 -21.91
CA GLN A 418 -12.87 -7.43 -22.96
C GLN A 418 -12.89 -6.79 -24.37
N ARG A 419 -12.62 -5.48 -24.49
CA ARG A 419 -12.64 -4.76 -25.78
C ARG A 419 -11.24 -4.74 -26.40
N PRO A 420 -11.07 -5.19 -27.66
CA PRO A 420 -9.75 -5.18 -28.33
C PRO A 420 -9.07 -3.80 -28.42
N GLU A 421 -9.86 -2.73 -28.35
CA GLU A 421 -9.40 -1.34 -28.41
C GLU A 421 -8.79 -0.85 -27.08
N VAL A 422 -9.00 -1.57 -25.97
CA VAL A 422 -8.61 -1.18 -24.62
C VAL A 422 -7.37 -1.97 -24.17
N GLY A 423 -6.23 -1.30 -24.06
CA GLY A 423 -4.98 -1.91 -23.57
C GLY A 423 -4.85 -1.93 -22.04
N ASP A 424 -5.32 -0.87 -21.38
CA ASP A 424 -5.42 -0.74 -19.93
C ASP A 424 -6.57 0.24 -19.59
N CYS A 425 -7.15 0.13 -18.40
CA CYS A 425 -8.20 1.05 -17.96
C CYS A 425 -8.29 1.16 -16.44
N CYS A 426 -8.83 2.28 -15.97
CA CYS A 426 -9.17 2.53 -14.58
C CYS A 426 -10.51 3.25 -14.50
N VAL A 427 -11.45 2.72 -13.72
CA VAL A 427 -12.73 3.38 -13.44
C VAL A 427 -12.64 4.08 -12.09
N VAL A 428 -13.21 5.28 -12.03
CA VAL A 428 -13.35 6.08 -10.82
C VAL A 428 -14.80 6.53 -10.66
N ASP A 429 -15.18 6.89 -9.44
CA ASP A 429 -16.41 7.61 -9.17
C ASP A 429 -16.24 9.08 -9.60
N ALA A 430 -17.11 9.56 -10.48
CA ALA A 430 -17.26 10.97 -10.77
C ALA A 430 -18.52 11.48 -10.06
N ALA A 431 -18.41 12.62 -9.38
CA ALA A 431 -19.56 13.22 -8.70
C ALA A 431 -20.65 13.57 -9.72
N ASP A 432 -21.90 13.25 -9.37
CA ASP A 432 -23.08 13.52 -10.18
C ASP A 432 -24.17 14.13 -9.30
N ALA A 433 -24.82 15.18 -9.79
CA ALA A 433 -25.77 15.96 -8.99
C ALA A 433 -27.04 15.18 -8.63
N ASP A 434 -27.45 14.25 -9.50
CA ASP A 434 -28.72 13.53 -9.36
C ASP A 434 -28.48 12.13 -8.78
N SER A 435 -27.45 11.44 -9.27
CA SER A 435 -27.13 10.06 -8.88
C SER A 435 -26.15 9.95 -7.71
N GLY A 436 -25.61 11.09 -7.23
CA GLY A 436 -24.56 11.18 -6.23
C GLY A 436 -23.17 10.92 -6.82
N ALA A 437 -22.98 9.76 -7.44
CA ALA A 437 -21.79 9.44 -8.22
C ALA A 437 -22.09 8.51 -9.39
N VAL A 438 -21.33 8.64 -10.46
CA VAL A 438 -21.41 7.83 -11.70
C VAL A 438 -20.04 7.31 -12.10
N ALA A 439 -20.00 6.25 -12.90
CA ALA A 439 -18.73 5.69 -13.39
C ALA A 439 -18.09 6.62 -14.44
N ALA A 440 -16.81 6.93 -14.27
CA ALA A 440 -15.97 7.57 -15.27
C ALA A 440 -14.68 6.77 -15.50
N ALA A 441 -14.17 6.73 -16.73
CA ALA A 441 -13.07 5.83 -17.11
C ALA A 441 -11.83 6.55 -17.67
N LEU A 442 -10.65 6.20 -17.18
CA LEU A 442 -9.38 6.43 -17.88
C LEU A 442 -9.07 5.22 -18.74
N ILE A 443 -8.77 5.43 -20.02
CA ILE A 443 -8.54 4.36 -20.99
C ILE A 443 -7.20 4.57 -21.69
N VAL A 444 -6.35 3.54 -21.66
CA VAL A 444 -5.16 3.43 -22.49
C VAL A 444 -5.54 2.60 -23.73
N PRO A 445 -5.44 3.15 -24.94
CA PRO A 445 -5.74 2.41 -26.16
C PRO A 445 -4.78 1.23 -26.34
N SER A 446 -5.25 0.16 -26.99
CA SER A 446 -4.40 -1.01 -27.31
C SER A 446 -3.29 -0.70 -28.31
N ARG A 447 -3.43 0.38 -29.07
CA ARG A 447 -2.40 0.93 -29.97
C ARG A 447 -2.32 2.46 -29.83
N PRO A 448 -1.13 3.07 -29.81
CA PRO A 448 -0.97 4.52 -29.61
C PRO A 448 -1.69 5.39 -30.64
N ASP A 449 -1.90 4.88 -31.85
CA ASP A 449 -2.52 5.55 -33.00
C ASP A 449 -4.02 5.23 -33.15
N LEU A 450 -4.62 4.48 -32.21
CA LEU A 450 -6.02 4.10 -32.29
C LEU A 450 -6.93 5.35 -32.20
N PRO A 451 -7.85 5.58 -33.16
CA PRO A 451 -8.79 6.68 -33.11
C PRO A 451 -9.64 6.70 -31.83
N VAL A 452 -9.87 7.90 -31.26
CA VAL A 452 -10.71 8.07 -30.07
C VAL A 452 -12.15 7.58 -30.30
N GLU A 453 -12.64 7.63 -31.54
CA GLU A 453 -13.98 7.14 -31.88
C GLU A 453 -14.10 5.61 -31.78
N ASP A 454 -13.02 4.86 -32.04
CA ASP A 454 -13.00 3.41 -31.83
C ASP A 454 -13.04 3.09 -30.33
N VAL A 455 -12.32 3.86 -29.50
CA VAL A 455 -12.43 3.77 -28.03
C VAL A 455 -13.85 4.12 -27.55
N ARG A 456 -14.47 5.16 -28.12
CA ARG A 456 -15.86 5.55 -27.81
C ARG A 456 -16.84 4.42 -28.14
N ALA A 457 -16.67 3.77 -29.28
CA ALA A 457 -17.49 2.61 -29.68
C ALA A 457 -17.29 1.42 -28.73
N ALA A 458 -16.06 1.18 -28.27
CA ALA A 458 -15.76 0.16 -27.27
C ALA A 458 -16.46 0.44 -25.92
N VAL A 459 -16.44 1.70 -25.44
CA VAL A 459 -17.18 2.13 -24.24
C VAL A 459 -18.69 1.94 -24.42
N ALA A 460 -19.25 2.34 -25.57
CA ALA A 460 -20.67 2.16 -25.85
C ALA A 460 -21.07 0.67 -25.84
N THR A 461 -20.21 -0.20 -26.38
CA THR A 461 -20.40 -1.65 -26.37
C THR A 461 -20.38 -2.21 -24.93
N ALA A 462 -19.43 -1.78 -24.10
CA ALA A 462 -19.38 -2.15 -22.69
C ALA A 462 -20.63 -1.69 -21.93
N ASN A 463 -21.07 -0.44 -22.12
CA ASN A 463 -22.30 0.09 -21.53
C ASN A 463 -23.56 -0.66 -21.93
N GLY A 464 -23.57 -1.34 -23.08
CA GLY A 464 -24.65 -2.23 -23.50
C GLY A 464 -24.80 -3.50 -22.67
N ARG A 465 -23.74 -3.92 -21.96
CA ARG A 465 -23.71 -5.11 -21.09
C ARG A 465 -23.83 -4.80 -19.61
N LEU A 466 -23.54 -3.56 -19.22
CA LEU A 466 -23.60 -3.07 -17.85
C LEU A 466 -25.04 -2.69 -17.44
N ALA A 467 -25.35 -2.84 -16.15
CA ALA A 467 -26.59 -2.30 -15.59
C ALA A 467 -26.60 -0.77 -15.72
N TYR A 468 -27.78 -0.15 -15.75
CA TYR A 468 -27.89 1.28 -16.06
C TYR A 468 -27.09 2.18 -15.10
N TYR A 469 -26.97 1.79 -13.83
CA TYR A 469 -26.25 2.50 -12.77
C TYR A 469 -24.72 2.26 -12.81
N GLU A 470 -24.25 1.26 -13.55
CA GLU A 470 -22.81 0.93 -13.74
C GLU A 470 -22.24 1.56 -15.02
N ARG A 471 -23.10 2.13 -15.88
CA ARG A 471 -22.68 2.67 -17.18
C ARG A 471 -21.72 3.83 -17.01
N ILE A 472 -20.66 3.80 -17.83
CA ILE A 472 -19.65 4.84 -17.93
C ILE A 472 -20.28 6.09 -18.56
N ARG A 473 -20.24 7.20 -17.83
CA ARG A 473 -20.81 8.50 -18.23
C ARG A 473 -19.79 9.45 -18.84
N ASP A 474 -18.53 9.36 -18.42
CA ASP A 474 -17.41 10.12 -18.98
C ASP A 474 -16.17 9.23 -19.15
N PHE A 475 -15.31 9.54 -20.11
CA PHE A 475 -14.02 8.88 -20.24
C PHE A 475 -12.92 9.79 -20.79
N ARG A 476 -11.67 9.51 -20.42
CA ARG A 476 -10.46 10.17 -20.93
C ARG A 476 -9.51 9.14 -21.52
N VAL A 477 -9.00 9.41 -22.71
CA VAL A 477 -7.91 8.64 -23.31
C VAL A 477 -6.59 9.16 -22.76
N VAL A 478 -5.77 8.26 -22.20
CA VAL A 478 -4.47 8.58 -21.60
C VAL A 478 -3.38 7.66 -22.16
N PRO A 479 -2.11 8.12 -22.23
CA PRO A 479 -1.01 7.28 -22.73
C PRO A 479 -0.67 6.12 -21.79
N GLU A 480 -0.89 6.29 -20.49
CA GLU A 480 -0.72 5.27 -19.45
C GLU A 480 -1.61 5.58 -18.24
N ILE A 481 -1.92 4.57 -17.43
CA ILE A 481 -2.59 4.78 -16.15
C ILE A 481 -1.53 5.01 -15.05
N PRO A 482 -1.48 6.18 -14.39
CA PRO A 482 -0.52 6.43 -13.31
C PRO A 482 -0.65 5.42 -12.17
N ARG A 483 0.47 4.86 -11.70
CA ARG A 483 0.56 3.87 -10.62
C ARG A 483 1.62 4.29 -9.59
N ALA A 484 1.44 3.88 -8.34
CA ALA A 484 2.47 4.01 -7.31
C ALA A 484 3.64 3.04 -7.55
N ASN A 485 4.76 3.23 -6.84
CA ASN A 485 5.99 2.43 -7.00
C ASN A 485 5.80 0.92 -6.75
N ASN A 486 4.75 0.53 -6.01
CA ASN A 486 4.37 -0.88 -5.80
C ASN A 486 3.41 -1.44 -6.87
N GLY A 487 3.16 -0.68 -7.94
CA GLY A 487 2.26 -1.05 -9.05
C GLY A 487 0.77 -0.80 -8.80
N LYS A 488 0.37 -0.27 -7.64
CA LYS A 488 -1.05 -0.04 -7.29
C LYS A 488 -1.60 1.28 -7.86
N ILE A 489 -2.90 1.30 -8.11
CA ILE A 489 -3.67 2.48 -8.54
C ILE A 489 -4.19 3.24 -7.31
N SER A 490 -4.08 4.57 -7.34
CA SER A 490 -4.77 5.45 -6.39
C SER A 490 -5.97 6.12 -7.06
N ARG A 491 -7.16 5.52 -6.94
CA ARG A 491 -8.39 6.03 -7.59
C ARG A 491 -8.77 7.44 -7.14
N ALA A 492 -8.60 7.76 -5.86
CA ALA A 492 -8.85 9.10 -5.34
C ALA A 492 -7.98 10.17 -6.02
N GLN A 493 -6.67 9.90 -6.18
CA GLN A 493 -5.75 10.82 -6.87
C GLN A 493 -6.07 10.94 -8.38
N LEU A 494 -6.42 9.81 -9.02
CA LEU A 494 -6.82 9.82 -10.43
C LEU A 494 -8.14 10.57 -10.65
N ARG A 495 -9.12 10.39 -9.77
CA ARG A 495 -10.38 11.14 -9.78
C ARG A 495 -10.11 12.64 -9.67
N GLU A 496 -9.37 13.07 -8.65
CA GLU A 496 -9.04 14.48 -8.45
C GLU A 496 -8.31 15.10 -9.64
N ARG A 497 -7.40 14.34 -10.26
CA ARG A 497 -6.59 14.83 -11.38
C ARG A 497 -7.35 14.90 -12.71
N PHE A 498 -8.20 13.92 -13.01
CA PHE A 498 -8.78 13.75 -14.36
C PHE A 498 -10.29 13.99 -14.42
N PHE A 499 -10.98 13.88 -13.29
CA PHE A 499 -12.42 14.12 -13.15
C PHE A 499 -12.67 15.02 -11.93
N PRO A 500 -12.06 16.22 -11.87
CA PRO A 500 -12.28 17.13 -10.77
C PRO A 500 -13.77 17.50 -10.71
N THR A 501 -14.33 17.51 -9.51
CA THR A 501 -15.72 17.91 -9.28
C THR A 501 -15.90 19.34 -9.74
N THR A 502 -16.46 19.53 -10.93
CA THR A 502 -16.98 20.82 -11.36
C THR A 502 -18.38 20.88 -10.78
N THR A 503 -18.57 21.57 -9.67
CA THR A 503 -19.91 21.80 -9.10
C THR A 503 -20.71 22.64 -10.09
N ALA A 504 -21.37 21.96 -11.02
CA ALA A 504 -22.38 22.55 -11.87
C ALA A 504 -23.56 22.96 -10.96
N GLY A 505 -23.69 24.26 -10.70
CA GLY A 505 -24.90 24.84 -10.10
C GLY A 505 -24.76 25.57 -8.76
N GLY A 506 -23.57 25.68 -8.17
CA GLY A 506 -23.35 26.49 -6.96
C GLY A 506 -22.85 27.90 -7.28
N SER A 507 -23.38 28.93 -6.62
CA SER A 507 -22.87 30.30 -6.72
C SER A 507 -21.35 30.33 -6.60
N LYS A 508 -20.67 31.17 -7.40
CA LYS A 508 -19.20 31.37 -7.33
C LYS A 508 -18.73 31.88 -5.95
N MET A 509 -19.67 32.25 -5.08
CA MET A 509 -19.43 32.80 -3.77
C MET A 509 -18.63 31.85 -2.85
N VAL A 510 -17.59 32.38 -2.23
CA VAL A 510 -16.78 31.68 -1.23
C VAL A 510 -17.02 32.29 0.14
N THR A 511 -17.28 31.45 1.14
CA THR A 511 -17.39 31.86 2.55
C THR A 511 -16.17 31.37 3.32
N LEU A 512 -15.46 32.30 3.97
CA LEU A 512 -14.29 32.05 4.80
C LEU A 512 -14.69 32.11 6.27
N VAL A 513 -14.35 31.07 7.03
CA VAL A 513 -14.58 31.02 8.47
C VAL A 513 -13.24 30.98 9.19
N ASN A 514 -12.90 32.08 9.86
CA ASN A 514 -11.66 32.19 10.61
C ASN A 514 -11.97 32.24 12.10
N LYS A 515 -11.30 31.39 12.88
CA LYS A 515 -11.32 31.49 14.34
C LYS A 515 -10.08 32.26 14.79
N PHE A 516 -10.29 33.28 15.61
CA PHE A 516 -9.23 34.05 16.24
C PHE A 516 -9.24 33.81 17.75
N VAL A 517 -8.09 33.44 18.29
CA VAL A 517 -7.83 33.37 19.73
C VAL A 517 -6.95 34.57 20.08
N VAL A 518 -7.55 35.59 20.70
CA VAL A 518 -6.86 36.84 21.06
C VAL A 518 -5.89 36.55 22.20
N THR A 519 -4.61 36.85 21.97
CA THR A 519 -3.51 36.65 22.93
C THR A 519 -3.22 37.91 23.75
N GLY A 520 -3.74 39.07 23.32
CA GLY A 520 -3.62 40.36 23.99
C GLY A 520 -4.96 40.95 24.45
N ASP A 521 -5.09 42.28 24.37
CA ASP A 521 -6.31 43.01 24.74
C ASP A 521 -7.39 42.87 23.65
N PRO A 522 -8.60 42.36 23.97
CA PRO A 522 -9.72 42.28 23.04
C PRO A 522 -10.11 43.62 22.40
N GLU A 523 -9.96 44.76 23.10
CA GLU A 523 -10.26 46.08 22.50
C GLU A 523 -9.24 46.45 21.41
N ALA A 524 -7.97 46.08 21.61
CA ALA A 524 -6.93 46.26 20.61
C ALA A 524 -7.19 45.39 19.37
N PHE A 525 -7.59 44.13 19.57
CA PHE A 525 -8.01 43.25 18.47
C PHE A 525 -9.21 43.81 17.70
N GLU A 526 -10.26 44.25 18.39
CA GLU A 526 -11.46 44.82 17.74
C GLU A 526 -11.13 46.09 16.94
N LYS A 527 -10.17 46.91 17.40
CA LYS A 527 -9.69 48.11 16.70
C LYS A 527 -8.92 47.76 15.42
N ILE A 528 -7.99 46.79 15.49
CA ILE A 528 -7.23 46.31 14.33
C ILE A 528 -8.17 45.62 13.33
N TRP A 529 -9.11 44.82 13.82
CA TRP A 529 -10.12 44.16 13.00
C TRP A 529 -11.02 45.16 12.28
N ARG A 530 -11.45 46.24 12.94
CA ARG A 530 -12.27 47.29 12.33
C ARG A 530 -11.56 47.90 11.11
N SER A 531 -10.30 48.28 11.26
CA SER A 531 -9.47 48.80 10.17
C SER A 531 -9.35 47.79 9.01
N SER A 532 -9.04 46.53 9.34
CA SER A 532 -8.94 45.43 8.37
C SER A 532 -10.26 45.21 7.62
N SER A 533 -11.38 45.36 8.31
CA SER A 533 -12.72 45.16 7.74
C SER A 533 -13.17 46.32 6.85
N GLU A 534 -12.77 47.54 7.16
CA GLU A 534 -12.99 48.72 6.31
C GLU A 534 -12.18 48.60 5.02
N PHE A 535 -10.94 48.11 5.10
CA PHE A 535 -10.13 47.77 3.93
C PHE A 535 -10.78 46.67 3.08
N MET A 536 -11.22 45.55 3.67
CA MET A 536 -11.87 44.47 2.91
C MET A 536 -13.12 44.95 2.16
N ARG A 537 -13.92 45.84 2.75
CA ARG A 537 -15.13 46.39 2.13
C ARG A 537 -14.87 47.20 0.86
N THR A 538 -13.66 47.76 0.69
CA THR A 538 -13.32 48.51 -0.51
C THR A 538 -12.78 47.63 -1.64
N GLN A 539 -12.61 46.32 -1.40
CA GLN A 539 -11.99 45.41 -2.34
C GLN A 539 -12.96 44.85 -3.37
N PRO A 540 -12.54 44.72 -4.64
CA PRO A 540 -13.36 44.07 -5.68
C PRO A 540 -13.72 42.64 -5.31
N GLY A 541 -15.02 42.33 -5.33
CA GLY A 541 -15.56 41.00 -5.05
C GLY A 541 -15.73 40.65 -3.58
N PHE A 542 -15.57 41.61 -2.65
CA PHE A 542 -15.99 41.44 -1.26
C PHE A 542 -17.51 41.62 -1.13
N ILE A 543 -18.18 40.70 -0.43
CA ILE A 543 -19.64 40.73 -0.25
C ILE A 543 -19.99 41.20 1.16
N SER A 544 -19.56 40.47 2.18
CA SER A 544 -19.94 40.74 3.56
C SER A 544 -18.95 40.14 4.55
N PHE A 545 -19.02 40.57 5.80
CA PHE A 545 -18.47 39.79 6.90
C PHE A 545 -19.35 39.90 8.14
N ARG A 546 -19.19 38.93 9.03
CA ARG A 546 -19.74 38.94 10.39
C ARG A 546 -18.66 38.47 11.35
N LEU A 547 -18.29 39.33 12.30
CA LEU A 547 -17.46 38.97 13.43
C LEU A 547 -18.37 38.74 14.64
N VAL A 548 -18.29 37.55 15.24
CA VAL A 548 -18.99 37.22 16.49
C VAL A 548 -18.00 36.84 17.56
N ARG A 549 -18.25 37.29 18.80
CA ARG A 549 -17.43 36.98 19.97
C ARG A 549 -18.09 35.87 20.77
N SER A 550 -17.30 34.91 21.25
CA SER A 550 -17.81 33.83 22.08
C SER A 550 -18.34 34.37 23.42
N LEU A 551 -19.49 33.84 23.86
CA LEU A 551 -20.08 34.16 25.16
C LEU A 551 -19.41 33.40 26.30
N THR A 552 -18.79 32.25 26.01
CA THR A 552 -18.13 31.39 27.00
C THR A 552 -16.63 31.67 27.12
N ASP A 553 -16.02 32.27 26.09
CA ASP A 553 -14.63 32.70 26.10
C ASP A 553 -14.50 34.08 25.44
N ARG A 554 -14.20 35.09 26.26
CA ARG A 554 -14.10 36.48 25.81
C ARG A 554 -12.91 36.74 24.88
N ASN A 555 -11.97 35.82 24.75
CA ASN A 555 -10.82 35.96 23.87
C ASN A 555 -11.02 35.26 22.52
N VAL A 556 -12.15 34.56 22.31
CA VAL A 556 -12.41 33.84 21.06
C VAL A 556 -13.39 34.62 20.19
N TYR A 557 -13.01 34.81 18.93
CA TYR A 557 -13.83 35.41 17.89
C TYR A 557 -13.93 34.49 16.67
N ILE A 558 -15.10 34.50 16.03
CA ILE A 558 -15.33 33.84 14.74
C ILE A 558 -15.66 34.91 13.71
N ASN A 559 -14.88 34.98 12.65
CA ASN A 559 -15.19 35.76 11.47
C ASN A 559 -15.77 34.88 10.37
N ILE A 560 -16.87 35.30 9.79
CA ILE A 560 -17.49 34.70 8.61
C ILE A 560 -17.47 35.76 7.51
N ALA A 561 -16.62 35.62 6.50
CA ALA A 561 -16.49 36.59 5.38
C ALA A 561 -16.90 35.96 4.05
N GLN A 562 -17.63 36.70 3.22
CA GLN A 562 -18.13 36.25 1.92
C GLN A 562 -17.49 37.03 0.78
N TRP A 563 -17.11 36.32 -0.28
CA TRP A 563 -16.50 36.85 -1.50
C TRP A 563 -17.20 36.30 -2.73
N GLU A 564 -17.27 37.06 -3.80
CA GLU A 564 -17.90 36.66 -5.08
C GLU A 564 -17.22 35.47 -5.74
N THR A 565 -15.90 35.32 -5.58
CA THR A 565 -15.09 34.21 -6.10
C THR A 565 -13.86 33.94 -5.22
N ALA A 566 -13.30 32.73 -5.31
CA ALA A 566 -12.00 32.40 -4.69
C ALA A 566 -10.86 33.28 -5.24
N GLU A 567 -10.92 33.62 -6.53
CA GLU A 567 -9.91 34.40 -7.23
C GLU A 567 -9.89 35.86 -6.75
N SER A 568 -11.07 36.44 -6.47
CA SER A 568 -11.20 37.78 -5.88
C SER A 568 -10.54 37.83 -4.50
N HIS A 569 -10.80 36.83 -3.65
CA HIS A 569 -10.16 36.73 -2.34
C HIS A 569 -8.63 36.54 -2.45
N GLN A 570 -8.18 35.59 -3.28
CA GLN A 570 -6.74 35.32 -3.45
C GLN A 570 -5.97 36.53 -3.99
N ARG A 571 -6.60 37.37 -4.81
CA ARG A 571 -6.01 38.61 -5.30
C ARG A 571 -5.76 39.59 -4.15
N VAL A 572 -6.79 39.86 -3.35
CA VAL A 572 -6.72 40.79 -2.21
C VAL A 572 -5.72 40.32 -1.17
N VAL A 573 -5.70 39.02 -0.86
CA VAL A 573 -4.74 38.47 0.11
C VAL A 573 -3.29 38.73 -0.31
N ARG A 574 -3.00 38.82 -1.60
CA ARG A 574 -1.65 39.08 -2.11
C ARG A 574 -1.29 40.56 -2.17
N GLU A 575 -2.23 41.46 -1.91
CA GLU A 575 -1.96 42.90 -1.90
C GLU A 575 -1.22 43.30 -0.62
N SER A 576 -0.25 44.22 -0.77
CA SER A 576 0.56 44.70 0.35
C SER A 576 -0.27 45.33 1.47
N GLY A 577 -1.39 45.98 1.13
CA GLY A 577 -2.34 46.53 2.11
C GLY A 577 -2.95 45.45 2.99
N PHE A 578 -3.36 44.31 2.42
CA PHE A 578 -3.95 43.21 3.20
C PHE A 578 -2.90 42.43 4.01
N GLN A 579 -1.70 42.25 3.46
CA GLN A 579 -0.60 41.61 4.17
C GLN A 579 -0.19 42.36 5.45
N GLN A 580 -0.25 43.71 5.44
CA GLN A 580 -0.04 44.50 6.64
C GLN A 580 -1.12 44.24 7.70
N HIS A 581 -2.38 44.13 7.30
CA HIS A 581 -3.48 43.79 8.22
C HIS A 581 -3.32 42.38 8.83
N ILE A 582 -2.85 41.41 8.06
CA ILE A 582 -2.54 40.07 8.58
C ILE A 582 -1.42 40.15 9.63
N ALA A 583 -0.36 40.91 9.35
CA ALA A 583 0.75 41.08 10.29
C ALA A 583 0.29 41.76 11.60
N ASP A 584 -0.55 42.79 11.51
CA ASP A 584 -1.11 43.49 12.67
C ASP A 584 -2.03 42.59 13.49
N LEU A 585 -2.83 41.73 12.84
CA LEU A 585 -3.69 40.76 13.50
C LEU A 585 -2.89 39.63 14.17
N ALA A 586 -1.83 39.14 13.52
CA ALA A 586 -0.96 38.10 14.07
C ALA A 586 -0.20 38.57 15.33
N ALA A 587 -0.04 39.88 15.51
CA ALA A 587 0.57 40.45 16.72
C ALA A 587 -0.36 40.40 17.95
N VAL A 588 -1.68 40.23 17.76
CA VAL A 588 -2.68 40.29 18.86
C VAL A 588 -3.59 39.07 18.94
N ALA A 589 -3.55 38.17 17.96
CA ALA A 589 -4.35 36.96 17.93
C ALA A 589 -3.70 35.83 17.13
N GLU A 590 -3.92 34.59 17.57
CA GLU A 590 -3.63 33.39 16.79
C GLU A 590 -4.85 33.05 15.92
N ALA A 591 -4.62 32.88 14.62
CA ALA A 591 -5.67 32.54 13.67
C ALA A 591 -5.60 31.05 13.31
N GLU A 592 -6.72 30.35 13.44
CA GLU A 592 -6.95 29.02 12.88
C GLU A 592 -7.79 29.19 11.60
N PRO A 593 -7.17 29.19 10.40
CA PRO A 593 -7.91 29.31 9.16
C PRO A 593 -8.59 27.99 8.82
N HIS A 594 -9.92 27.97 8.82
CA HIS A 594 -10.69 26.90 8.20
C HIS A 594 -11.17 27.41 6.83
N LEU A 595 -10.45 27.05 5.77
CA LEU A 595 -11.00 27.13 4.42
C LEU A 595 -12.08 26.05 4.30
N CYS A 596 -13.34 26.41 4.51
CA CYS A 596 -14.43 25.53 4.14
C CYS A 596 -14.51 25.42 2.61
N GLN A 597 -14.66 24.17 2.13
CA GLN A 597 -15.26 23.85 0.84
C GLN A 597 -16.62 24.57 0.67
N PRO A 598 -17.13 24.76 -0.56
CA PRO A 598 -18.37 25.49 -0.83
C PRO A 598 -19.50 25.08 0.13
N VAL A 599 -19.97 26.05 0.92
CA VAL A 599 -21.10 25.86 1.82
C VAL A 599 -22.38 26.06 1.01
N ILE A 600 -23.26 25.05 1.00
CA ILE A 600 -24.59 25.18 0.43
C ILE A 600 -25.41 26.09 1.35
N GLU A 601 -25.87 27.22 0.81
CA GLU A 601 -26.81 28.09 1.50
C GLU A 601 -28.18 27.39 1.51
N HIS A 602 -28.61 26.88 2.66
CA HIS A 602 -30.02 26.56 2.85
C HIS A 602 -30.74 27.89 3.07
N ALA A 603 -31.37 28.42 2.02
CA ALA A 603 -32.32 29.52 2.17
C ALA A 603 -33.41 29.08 3.15
N ALA A 604 -33.45 29.70 4.33
CA ALA A 604 -34.64 29.68 5.16
C ALA A 604 -35.71 30.53 4.45
N ALA A 605 -36.93 30.00 4.39
CA ALA A 605 -38.10 30.60 3.73
C ALA A 605 -38.38 32.05 4.17
#